data_AF-A0A348VVW1-F1
#
_entry.id   AF-A0A348VVW1-F1
#
_cell.length_a   1.000
_cell.length_b   1.000
_cell.length_c   1.000
_cell.angle_alpha   90.00
_cell.angle_beta   90.00
_cell.angle_gamma   90.00
#
_symmetry.space_group_name_H-M   'P 1'
#
loop_
_entity.id
_entity.type
_entity.pdbx_description
1 polymer ?
#
loop_
_entity_poly.entity_id
_entity_poly.type
_entity_poly.pdbx_seq_one_letter_code
_entity_poly.pdbx_strand_id
1 'polypeptide(L)' 'MSDTIEKPGPRPAAAYAAIYPILAEAVRPLGYALAMHGSLNRDMDLVAIPWTEDAAEPELVAEKIRVKIDGFTGW' A
#
# COMPACT_ATOMS: atom_id res chain seq x y z
N MET A 1 -40.27 1.61 16.70
CA MET A 1 -39.60 1.25 15.44
C MET A 1 -38.12 1.17 15.79
N SER A 2 -37.56 -0.04 15.82
CA SER A 2 -36.15 -0.24 16.16
C SER A 2 -35.35 0.01 14.89
N ASP A 3 -34.75 1.19 14.79
CA ASP A 3 -33.79 1.48 13.74
C ASP A 3 -32.62 0.50 13.90
N THR A 4 -32.65 -0.56 13.11
CA THR A 4 -31.53 -1.49 13.02
C THR A 4 -30.44 -0.75 12.27
N ILE A 5 -29.44 -0.25 12.99
CA ILE A 5 -28.25 0.30 12.36
C ILE A 5 -27.60 -0.84 11.59
N GLU A 6 -27.73 -0.81 10.26
CA GLU A 6 -27.12 -1.79 9.38
C GLU A 6 -25.61 -1.75 9.61
N LYS A 7 -25.02 -2.91 9.92
CA LYS A 7 -23.60 -3.00 10.21
C LYS A 7 -22.85 -2.66 8.92
N PRO A 8 -21.93 -1.68 8.93
CA PRO A 8 -21.19 -1.32 7.73
C PRO A 8 -20.41 -2.53 7.22
N GLY A 9 -20.34 -2.66 5.89
CA GLY A 9 -19.59 -3.73 5.22
C GLY A 9 -18.12 -3.77 5.64
N PRO A 10 -17.43 -4.88 5.36
CA PRO A 10 -16.02 -5.04 5.72
C PRO A 10 -15.17 -3.94 5.09
N ARG A 11 -14.36 -3.29 5.93
CA ARG A 11 -13.42 -2.26 5.48
C ARG A 11 -12.07 -2.91 5.21
N PRO A 12 -11.41 -2.59 4.09
CA PRO A 12 -10.14 -3.20 3.70
C PRO A 12 -8.95 -2.76 4.58
N ALA A 13 -9.13 -1.86 5.55
CA ALA A 13 -8.07 -1.30 6.38
C ALA A 13 -7.10 -2.34 6.96
N ALA A 14 -7.62 -3.47 7.45
CA ALA A 14 -6.78 -4.56 7.98
C ALA A 14 -5.93 -5.23 6.88
N ALA A 15 -6.49 -5.40 5.68
CA ALA A 15 -5.75 -5.94 4.53
C ALA A 15 -4.67 -4.95 4.07
N TYR A 16 -4.99 -3.65 3.98
CA TYR A 16 -4.02 -2.60 3.65
C TYR A 16 -2.85 -2.56 4.63
N ALA A 17 -3.13 -2.57 5.93
CA ALA A 17 -2.10 -2.59 6.96
C ALA A 17 -1.20 -3.84 6.88
N ALA A 18 -1.77 -4.99 6.52
CA ALA A 18 -1.01 -6.23 6.33
C ALA A 18 -0.14 -6.23 5.06
N ILE A 19 -0.59 -5.55 3.99
CA ILE A 19 0.13 -5.43 2.71
C ILE A 19 1.31 -4.46 2.81
N TYR A 20 1.15 -3.36 3.54
CA TYR A 20 2.16 -2.29 3.64
C TYR A 20 3.60 -2.77 3.90
N PRO A 21 3.91 -3.61 4.91
CA PRO A 21 5.29 -4.04 5.17
C PRO A 21 5.92 -4.79 3.98
N ILE A 22 5.11 -5.55 3.22
CA ILE A 22 5.55 -6.30 2.04
C ILE A 22 5.99 -5.35 0.93
N LEU A 23 5.23 -4.26 0.72
CA LEU A 23 5.54 -3.24 -0.27
C LEU A 23 6.76 -2.41 0.16
N ALA A 24 6.82 -2.01 1.43
CA ALA A 24 7.94 -1.26 1.98
C ALA A 24 9.25 -2.05 1.85
N GLU A 25 9.24 -3.35 2.13
CA GLU A 25 10.40 -4.22 1.92
C GLU A 25 10.79 -4.32 0.44
N ALA A 26 9.82 -4.35 -0.47
CA ALA A 26 10.09 -4.47 -1.90
C ALA A 26 10.80 -3.26 -2.51
N VAL A 27 10.54 -2.06 -1.98
CA VAL A 27 11.11 -0.80 -2.51
C VAL A 27 12.37 -0.34 -1.78
N ARG A 28 12.65 -0.84 -0.57
CA ARG A 28 13.89 -0.53 0.16
C ARG A 28 15.17 -0.76 -0.65
N PRO A 29 15.35 -1.89 -1.37
CA PRO A 29 16.54 -2.13 -2.19
C PRO A 29 16.68 -1.16 -3.37
N LEU A 30 15.61 -0.46 -3.74
CA LEU A 30 15.60 0.54 -4.80
C LEU A 30 15.98 1.93 -4.27
N GLY A 31 16.31 2.08 -2.98
CA GLY A 31 16.68 3.37 -2.41
C GLY A 31 15.50 4.23 -1.98
N TYR A 32 14.34 3.60 -1.70
CA TYR A 32 13.12 4.29 -1.30
C TYR A 32 12.66 3.92 0.12
N ALA A 33 12.21 4.94 0.86
CA ALA A 33 11.34 4.79 2.00
C ALA A 33 9.89 4.89 1.51
N LEU A 34 8.99 4.14 2.13
CA LEU A 34 7.58 4.17 1.78
C LEU A 34 6.81 4.74 2.97
N ALA A 35 5.79 5.56 2.68
CA ALA A 35 4.81 6.02 3.66
C ALA A 35 3.40 5.65 3.17
N MET A 36 2.56 5.22 4.11
CA MET A 36 1.14 4.95 3.86
C MET A 36 0.31 6.17 4.23
N HIS A 37 -0.57 6.57 3.32
CA HIS A 37 -1.53 7.65 3.47
C HIS A 37 -2.94 7.16 3.05
N GLY A 38 -3.93 8.04 3.11
CA GLY A 38 -5.33 7.73 2.82
C GLY A 38 -6.10 7.32 4.07
N SER A 39 -7.42 7.16 3.93
CA SER A 39 -8.30 6.86 5.07
C SER A 39 -8.29 5.38 5.47
N LEU A 40 -7.79 4.49 4.60
CA LEU A 40 -7.85 3.03 4.71
C LEU A 40 -9.26 2.45 4.72
N ASN A 41 -10.29 3.29 4.64
CA ASN A 41 -11.68 2.88 4.59
C ASN A 41 -12.09 2.42 3.19
N ARG A 42 -11.51 3.04 2.14
CA ARG A 42 -11.70 2.68 0.73
C ARG A 42 -10.44 2.86 -0.12
N ASP A 43 -9.45 3.54 0.42
CA ASP A 43 -8.25 4.01 -0.26
C ASP A 43 -7.01 3.66 0.57
N MET A 44 -5.93 3.31 -0.12
CA MET A 44 -4.59 3.20 0.45
C MET A 44 -3.65 3.90 -0.51
N ASP A 45 -3.26 5.12 -0.16
CA ASP A 45 -2.32 5.88 -0.96
C ASP A 45 -0.90 5.60 -0.46
N LEU A 46 0.06 5.54 -1.38
CA LEU A 46 1.46 5.32 -1.05
C LEU A 46 2.28 6.51 -1.52
N VAL A 47 3.20 6.95 -0.67
CA VAL A 47 4.21 7.95 -1.03
C VAL A 47 5.57 7.28 -0.95
N ALA A 48 6.22 7.13 -2.10
CA ALA A 48 7.59 6.63 -2.20
C ALA A 48 8.56 7.82 -2.17
N ILE A 49 9.45 7.84 -1.17
CA ILE A 49 10.40 8.92 -0.93
C ILE A 49 11.81 8.39 -1.20
N PRO A 50 12.53 8.92 -2.19
CA PRO A 50 13.93 8.56 -2.40
C PRO A 50 14.74 9.03 -1.18
N TRP A 51 15.52 8.14 -0.59
CA TRP A 51 16.29 8.41 0.65
C TRP A 51 17.77 8.02 0.55
N THR A 52 18.21 7.60 -0.63
CA THR A 52 19.61 7.29 -0.97
C THR A 52 20.02 8.05 -2.23
N GLU A 53 21.32 8.30 -2.42
CA GLU A 53 21.79 8.98 -3.64
C GLU A 53 21.63 8.11 -4.89
N ASP A 54 21.77 6.79 -4.75
CA ASP A 54 21.59 5.81 -5.84
C ASP A 54 20.13 5.32 -5.96
N ALA A 55 19.16 6.13 -5.56
CA ALA A 55 17.75 5.75 -5.69
C ALA A 55 17.40 5.49 -7.15
N ALA A 56 16.69 4.38 -7.40
CA ALA A 56 16.30 4.01 -8.76
C ALA A 56 15.28 4.98 -9.35
N GLU A 57 15.07 4.92 -10.67
CA GLU A 57 14.05 5.73 -11.33
C GLU A 57 12.64 5.46 -10.74
N PRO A 58 11.82 6.50 -10.50
CA PRO A 58 10.50 6.36 -9.88
C PRO A 58 9.57 5.35 -10.58
N GLU A 59 9.65 5.24 -11.90
CA GLU A 59 8.87 4.31 -12.71
C GLU A 59 9.17 2.86 -12.36
N LEU A 60 10.43 2.53 -12.08
CA LEU A 60 10.83 1.19 -11.64
C LEU A 60 10.24 0.86 -10.27
N VAL A 61 10.15 1.85 -9.37
CA VAL A 61 9.54 1.69 -8.04
C VAL A 61 8.04 1.43 -8.17
N ALA A 62 7.34 2.21 -8.99
CA ALA A 62 5.92 2.01 -9.25
C ALA A 62 5.64 0.61 -9.83
N GLU A 63 6.45 0.18 -10.80
CA GLU A 63 6.34 -1.15 -11.40
C GLU A 63 6.64 -2.27 -10.39
N LYS A 64 7.64 -2.06 -9.51
CA LYS A 64 7.97 -3.02 -8.44
C LYS A 64 6.80 -3.20 -7.48
N ILE A 65 6.11 -2.12 -7.10
CA ILE A 65 4.92 -2.17 -6.24
C ILE A 65 3.81 -2.96 -6.94
N ARG A 66 3.53 -2.66 -8.22
CA ARG A 66 2.51 -3.36 -9.02
C ARG A 66 2.77 -4.87 -9.06
N VAL A 67 3.96 -5.29 -9.50
CA VAL A 67 4.30 -6.72 -9.59
C VAL A 67 4.24 -7.41 -8.23
N LYS A 68 4.64 -6.72 -7.15
CA LYS A 68 4.64 -7.28 -5.80
C LYS A 68 3.21 -7.52 -5.28
N ILE A 69 2.28 -6.61 -5.57
CA ILE A 69 0.89 -6.75 -5.13
C ILE A 69 0.15 -7.79 -5.97
N ASP A 70 0.33 -7.80 -7.29
CA ASP A 70 -0.25 -8.81 -8.19
C ASP A 70 0.12 -10.23 -7.73
N GLY A 71 1.39 -10.45 -7.39
CA GLY A 71 1.87 -11.74 -6.88
C GLY A 71 1.40 -12.12 -5.47
N PHE A 72 0.87 -11.18 -4.69
CA PHE A 72 0.40 -11.40 -3.32
C PHE A 72 -1.12 -11.53 -3.22
N THR A 73 -1.88 -10.71 -3.95
CA THR A 73 -3.34 -10.67 -3.88
C THR A 73 -4.04 -11.37 -5.04
N GLY A 74 -3.38 -11.52 -6.20
CA GLY A 74 -4.00 -12.04 -7.42
C GLY A 74 -5.16 -11.17 -7.95
N TRP A 75 -5.10 -9.86 -7.69
CA TRP A 75 -6.08 -8.86 -8.16
C TRP A 75 -5.69 -8.29 -9.51
#